data_AF-A0A7Y4VSY7-F1
#
_entry.id   AF-A0A7Y4VSY7-F1
#
_cell.length_a   1.000
_cell.length_b   1.000
_cell.length_c   1.000
_cell.angle_alpha   90.00
_cell.angle_beta   90.00
_cell.angle_gamma   90.00
#
_symmetry.space_group_name_H-M   'P 1'
#
loop_
_entity.id
_entity.type
_entity.pdbx_description
1 polymer ?
#
loop_
_entity_poly.entity_id
_entity_poly.type
_entity_poly.pdbx_seq_one_letter_code
_entity_poly.pdbx_strand_id
1 'polypeptide(L)'
;MTETNEKQTGFLGIYFDRSAVLRISHLSDIFAWIVLVYHLGQVVISLGVYVLQIARGLLFIGGFTDVIQQVWWYLQPIVPGLWYFVGIQAVSKLLPIFMDIEDNTRRAARK
;
A
#
# COMPACT_ATOMS: atom_id res chain seq x y z
N MET A 1 53.69 -16.52 15.18
CA MET A 1 53.33 -16.43 13.75
C MET A 1 52.13 -15.51 13.67
N THR A 2 52.37 -14.29 13.21
CA THR A 2 51.39 -13.22 13.07
C THR A 2 50.66 -13.45 11.75
N GLU A 3 49.49 -14.09 11.81
CA GLU A 3 48.63 -14.11 10.63
C GLU A 3 48.04 -12.72 10.43
N THR A 4 48.37 -12.23 9.25
CA THR A 4 48.16 -10.92 8.71
C THR A 4 46.66 -10.61 8.66
N ASN A 5 46.27 -9.46 9.23
CA ASN A 5 44.95 -8.84 9.07
C ASN A 5 44.51 -8.90 7.59
N GLU A 6 43.64 -9.84 7.25
CA GLU A 6 42.88 -9.79 6.02
C GLU A 6 42.04 -8.51 6.08
N LYS A 7 42.31 -7.60 5.16
CA LYS A 7 41.51 -6.41 4.92
C LYS A 7 40.09 -6.86 4.57
N GLN A 8 39.25 -7.00 5.58
CA GLN A 8 37.80 -6.96 5.40
C GLN A 8 37.52 -5.59 4.77
N THR A 9 37.35 -5.55 3.46
CA THR A 9 36.81 -4.37 2.77
C THR A 9 35.43 -4.16 3.37
N GLY A 10 35.34 -3.23 4.33
CA GLY A 10 34.15 -2.99 5.12
C GLY A 10 32.98 -2.79 4.18
N PHE A 11 32.00 -3.68 4.26
CA PHE A 11 30.76 -3.55 3.53
C PHE A 11 30.14 -2.20 3.93
N LEU A 12 30.16 -1.26 3.00
CA LEU A 12 29.75 0.13 3.18
C LEU A 12 28.21 0.28 3.07
N GLY A 13 27.47 -0.80 3.35
CA GLY A 13 26.02 -0.85 3.31
C GLY A 13 25.41 -0.61 4.68
N ILE A 14 24.26 0.05 4.70
CA ILE A 14 23.45 0.23 5.91
C ILE A 14 22.93 -1.14 6.32
N TYR A 15 23.21 -1.56 7.56
CA TYR A 15 22.79 -2.86 8.08
C TYR A 15 21.28 -2.81 8.35
N PHE A 16 20.46 -3.47 7.51
CA PHE A 16 19.03 -3.57 7.77
C PHE A 16 18.75 -4.73 8.74
N ASP A 17 18.02 -4.45 9.82
CA ASP A 17 17.51 -5.50 10.70
C ASP A 17 16.40 -6.26 9.97
N ARG A 18 16.71 -7.51 9.58
CA ARG A 18 15.79 -8.43 8.91
C ARG A 18 14.44 -8.56 9.63
N SER A 19 14.45 -8.62 10.96
CA SER A 19 13.23 -8.78 11.73
C SER A 19 12.34 -7.54 11.63
N ALA A 20 12.94 -6.35 11.66
CA ALA A 20 12.25 -5.09 11.48
C ALA A 20 11.69 -4.95 10.05
N VAL A 21 12.49 -5.27 9.02
CA VAL A 21 12.06 -5.20 7.61
C VAL A 21 10.87 -6.11 7.33
N LEU A 22 10.93 -7.37 7.79
CA LEU A 22 9.82 -8.32 7.62
C LEU A 22 8.56 -7.88 8.37
N ARG A 23 8.72 -7.34 9.58
CA ARG A 23 7.59 -6.81 10.36
C ARG A 23 6.94 -5.62 9.67
N ILE A 24 7.73 -4.68 9.14
CA ILE A 24 7.23 -3.53 8.39
C ILE A 24 6.54 -4.01 7.11
N SER A 25 7.13 -4.93 6.35
CA SER A 25 6.53 -5.50 5.14
C SER A 25 5.15 -6.12 5.41
N HIS A 26 5.03 -6.92 6.48
CA HIS A 26 3.75 -7.51 6.89
C HIS A 26 2.74 -6.44 7.33
N LEU A 27 3.17 -5.44 8.11
CA LEU A 27 2.30 -4.35 8.51
C LEU A 27 1.82 -3.55 7.30
N SER A 28 2.71 -3.23 6.36
CA SER A 28 2.36 -2.56 5.11
C SER A 28 1.31 -3.33 4.32
N ASP A 29 1.42 -4.66 4.22
CA ASP A 29 0.41 -5.49 3.55
C ASP A 29 -0.97 -5.36 4.20
N ILE A 30 -1.02 -5.48 5.54
CA ILE A 30 -2.26 -5.30 6.31
C ILE A 30 -2.83 -3.88 6.13
N PHE A 31 -1.98 -2.85 6.23
CA PHE A 31 -2.39 -1.46 6.06
C PHE A 31 -2.91 -1.18 4.65
N ALA A 32 -2.33 -1.77 3.61
CA ALA A 32 -2.82 -1.63 2.24
C ALA A 32 -4.28 -2.08 2.16
N TRP A 33 -4.59 -3.27 2.68
CA TRP A 33 -5.95 -3.79 2.72
C TRP A 33 -6.90 -2.94 3.56
N ILE A 34 -6.47 -2.46 4.72
CA ILE A 34 -7.27 -1.55 5.56
C ILE A 34 -7.66 -0.30 4.77
N VAL A 35 -6.71 0.34 4.08
CA VAL A 35 -6.96 1.55 3.30
C VAL A 35 -7.91 1.27 2.12
N LEU A 36 -7.76 0.13 1.45
CA LEU A 36 -8.67 -0.26 0.37
C LEU A 36 -10.09 -0.47 0.87
N VAL A 37 -10.25 -1.22 1.97
CA VAL A 37 -11.56 -1.47 2.60
C VAL A 37 -12.20 -0.18 3.07
N TYR A 38 -11.41 0.75 3.62
CA TYR A 38 -11.90 2.06 4.04
C TYR A 38 -12.53 2.84 2.87
N HIS A 39 -11.82 2.93 1.74
CA HIS A 39 -12.32 3.64 0.56
C HIS A 39 -13.51 2.94 -0.09
N LEU A 40 -13.50 1.60 -0.17
CA LEU A 40 -14.65 0.82 -0.65
C LEU A 40 -15.86 1.00 0.26
N GLY A 41 -15.65 0.99 1.58
CA GLY A 41 -16.69 1.24 2.58
C GLY A 41 -17.30 2.63 2.41
N GLN A 42 -16.47 3.65 2.15
CA GLN A 42 -16.95 5.00 1.85
C GLN A 42 -17.89 5.00 0.63
N VAL A 43 -17.51 4.35 -0.46
CA VAL A 43 -18.35 4.24 -1.67
C VAL A 43 -19.67 3.54 -1.37
N VAL A 44 -19.63 2.40 -0.68
CA VAL A 44 -20.83 1.63 -0.33
C VAL A 44 -21.78 2.45 0.54
N ILE A 45 -21.25 3.12 1.57
CA ILE A 45 -22.05 3.96 2.47
C ILE A 45 -22.64 5.14 1.70
N SER A 46 -21.85 5.86 0.90
CA SER A 46 -22.32 7.01 0.12
C SER A 46 -23.42 6.63 -0.87
N LEU A 47 -23.27 5.52 -1.60
CA LEU A 47 -24.31 5.00 -2.48
C LEU A 47 -25.55 4.55 -1.72
N GLY A 48 -25.39 3.89 -0.57
CA GLY A 48 -26.51 3.50 0.29
C GLY A 48 -27.31 4.70 0.79
N VAL A 49 -26.62 5.75 1.23
CA VAL A 49 -27.24 7.02 1.63
C VAL A 49 -27.98 7.66 0.46
N TYR A 50 -27.36 7.69 -0.73
CA TYR A 50 -27.98 8.22 -1.94
C TYR A 50 -29.29 7.48 -2.27
N VAL A 51 -29.28 6.15 -2.30
CA VAL A 51 -30.48 5.33 -2.54
C VAL A 51 -31.57 5.61 -1.49
N LEU A 52 -31.20 5.72 -0.21
CA LEU A 52 -32.16 6.06 0.85
C LEU A 52 -32.74 7.47 0.70
N GLN A 53 -31.95 8.44 0.24
CA GLN A 53 -32.42 9.79 0.00
C GLN A 53 -33.44 9.82 -1.15
N ILE A 54 -33.23 9.04 -2.21
CA ILE A 54 -34.21 8.87 -3.30
C ILE A 54 -35.49 8.22 -2.77
N ALA A 55 -35.36 7.10 -2.04
CA ALA A 55 -36.52 6.37 -1.52
C ALA A 55 -37.37 7.21 -0.56
N ARG A 56 -36.76 8.17 0.14
CA ARG A 56 -37.44 9.11 1.06
C ARG A 56 -37.93 10.39 0.38
N GLY A 57 -37.69 10.57 -0.92
CA GLY A 57 -38.06 11.79 -1.65
C GLY A 57 -37.28 13.04 -1.21
N LEU A 58 -36.09 12.87 -0.61
CA LEU A 58 -35.27 13.97 -0.11
C LEU A 58 -34.40 14.61 -1.20
N LEU A 59 -34.29 13.96 -2.36
CA LEU A 59 -33.52 14.42 -3.51
C LEU A 59 -34.44 14.74 -4.68
N PHE A 60 -34.24 15.92 -5.26
CA PHE A 60 -34.80 16.24 -6.56
C PHE A 60 -33.87 15.69 -7.65
N ILE A 61 -34.40 14.82 -8.51
CA ILE A 61 -33.70 14.28 -9.68
C ILE A 61 -34.33 14.92 -10.91
N GLY A 62 -33.62 15.84 -11.56
CA GLY A 62 -34.11 16.54 -12.75
C GLY A 62 -34.11 15.66 -14.00
N GLY A 63 -33.20 14.67 -14.07
CA GLY A 63 -33.16 13.69 -15.15
C GLY A 63 -32.15 12.56 -14.94
N PHE A 64 -32.08 11.66 -15.91
CA PHE A 64 -31.16 10.51 -15.87
C PHE A 64 -29.68 10.90 -15.82
N THR A 65 -29.32 12.03 -16.45
CA THR A 65 -27.97 12.60 -16.40
C THR A 65 -27.54 12.95 -14.99
N ASP A 66 -28.47 13.44 -14.16
CA ASP A 66 -28.19 13.81 -12.76
C ASP A 66 -27.89 12.58 -11.92
N VAL A 67 -28.60 11.47 -12.18
CA VAL A 67 -28.35 10.19 -11.53
C VAL A 67 -26.96 9.67 -11.87
N ILE A 68 -26.59 9.66 -13.16
CA ILE A 68 -25.25 9.24 -13.57
C ILE A 68 -24.18 10.12 -12.95
N GLN A 69 -24.35 11.44 -12.97
CA GLN A 69 -23.38 12.37 -12.40
C GLN A 69 -23.19 12.13 -10.90
N GLN A 70 -24.29 11.95 -10.15
CA GLN A 70 -24.25 11.66 -8.72
C GLN A 70 -23.56 10.33 -8.42
N VAL A 71 -23.92 9.26 -9.15
CA VAL A 71 -23.27 7.95 -8.99
C VAL A 71 -21.78 8.06 -9.30
N TRP A 72 -21.40 8.73 -10.38
CA TRP A 72 -20.00 8.95 -10.75
C TRP A 72 -19.24 9.69 -9.65
N TRP A 73 -19.85 10.70 -9.04
CA TRP A 73 -19.28 11.43 -7.90
C TRP A 73 -18.99 10.52 -6.71
N TYR A 74 -19.91 9.61 -6.37
CA TYR A 74 -19.72 8.68 -5.26
C TYR A 74 -18.70 7.58 -5.53
N LEU A 75 -18.38 7.30 -6.79
CA LEU A 75 -17.32 6.36 -7.18
C LEU A 75 -15.92 6.98 -7.18
N GLN A 76 -15.80 8.30 -7.08
CA GLN A 76 -14.51 9.01 -7.06
C GLN A 76 -13.50 8.46 -6.03
N PRO A 77 -13.89 8.06 -4.81
CA PRO A 77 -12.96 7.51 -3.81
C PRO A 77 -12.28 6.18 -4.20
N ILE A 78 -12.79 5.46 -5.21
CA ILE A 78 -12.18 4.20 -5.68
C ILE A 78 -10.76 4.46 -6.19
N VAL A 79 -10.57 5.52 -6.97
CA VAL A 79 -9.29 5.85 -7.60
C VAL A 79 -8.18 6.06 -6.56
N PRO A 80 -8.30 6.97 -5.59
CA PRO A 80 -7.27 7.14 -4.55
C PRO A 80 -7.12 5.87 -3.69
N GLY A 81 -8.21 5.15 -3.40
CA GLY A 81 -8.15 3.88 -2.67
C GLY A 81 -7.26 2.84 -3.36
N LEU A 82 -7.40 2.69 -4.69
CA LEU A 82 -6.56 1.81 -5.49
C LEU A 82 -5.11 2.31 -5.56
N TRP A 83 -4.88 3.62 -5.73
CA TRP A 83 -3.53 4.19 -5.73
C TRP A 83 -2.79 3.94 -4.42
N TYR A 84 -3.43 4.18 -3.28
CA TYR A 84 -2.83 3.91 -1.98
C TYR A 84 -2.59 2.42 -1.77
N PHE A 85 -3.56 1.57 -2.14
CA PHE A 85 -3.41 0.12 -2.05
C PHE A 85 -2.18 -0.37 -2.84
N VAL A 86 -2.08 0.02 -4.10
CA VAL A 86 -0.96 -0.36 -4.98
C VAL A 86 0.37 0.20 -4.46
N GLY A 87 0.39 1.46 -4.02
CA GLY A 87 1.60 2.08 -3.48
C GLY A 87 2.13 1.37 -2.24
N ILE A 88 1.25 1.06 -1.28
CA ILE A 88 1.64 0.36 -0.05
C ILE A 88 2.00 -1.10 -0.34
N GLN A 89 1.28 -1.77 -1.25
CA GLN A 89 1.62 -3.12 -1.72
C GLN A 89 3.01 -3.18 -2.37
N ALA A 90 3.35 -2.16 -3.18
CA ALA A 90 4.67 -2.07 -3.77
C ALA A 90 5.75 -1.97 -2.69
N VAL A 91 5.55 -1.13 -1.67
CA VAL A 91 6.48 -1.02 -0.52
C VAL A 91 6.62 -2.35 0.22
N SER A 92 5.50 -3.03 0.52
CA SER A 92 5.50 -4.32 1.22
C SER A 92 6.36 -5.38 0.51
N LYS A 93 6.34 -5.39 -0.83
CA LYS A 93 7.10 -6.37 -1.64
C LYS A 93 8.52 -5.93 -1.94
N LEU A 94 8.76 -4.64 -2.14
CA LEU A 94 10.09 -4.11 -2.45
C LEU A 94 11.04 -4.19 -1.25
N LEU A 95 10.54 -3.98 -0.03
CA LEU A 95 11.34 -4.03 1.20
C LEU A 95 12.08 -5.37 1.36
N PRO A 96 11.42 -6.55 1.31
CA PRO A 96 12.10 -7.85 1.34
C PRO A 96 13.07 -8.06 0.18
N ILE A 97 12.74 -7.60 -1.03
CA ILE A 97 13.62 -7.73 -2.20
C ILE A 97 14.94 -6.99 -1.98
N PHE A 98 14.89 -5.76 -1.48
CA PHE A 98 16.11 -5.00 -1.18
C PHE A 98 16.95 -5.65 -0.10
N MET A 99 16.31 -6.23 0.93
CA MET A 99 17.00 -7.00 1.97
C MET A 99 17.68 -8.25 1.39
N ASP A 100 17.03 -8.98 0.49
CA ASP A 100 17.63 -10.16 -0.16
C ASP A 100 18.83 -9.77 -1.05
N ILE A 101 18.73 -8.64 -1.76
CA ILE A 101 19.83 -8.10 -2.58
C ILE A 101 21.01 -7.69 -1.69
N GLU A 102 20.77 -7.01 -0.57
CA GLU A 102 21.79 -6.64 0.41
C GLU A 102 22.49 -7.89 0.96
N ASP A 103 21.72 -8.87 1.42
CA ASP A 103 22.24 -10.13 1.96
C ASP A 103 23.10 -10.88 0.93
N ASN A 104 22.70 -10.88 -0.34
CA ASN A 104 23.47 -11.50 -1.41
C ASN A 104 24.76 -10.74 -1.72
N THR A 105 24.70 -9.41 -1.77
CA THR A 105 25.87 -8.55 -2.00
C THR A 105 26.89 -8.72 -0.88
N ARG A 106 26.42 -8.87 0.37
CA ARG A 106 27.27 -9.16 1.53
C ARG A 106 27.94 -10.52 1.44
N ARG A 107 27.22 -11.56 1.00
CA ARG A 107 27.81 -12.90 0.78
C ARG A 107 28.86 -12.88 -0.33
N ALA A 108 28.62 -12.12 -1.39
CA ALA A 108 29.58 -11.96 -2.48
C ALA A 108 30.84 -11.21 -2.04
N ALA A 109 30.71 -10.19 -1.18
CA ALA A 109 31.87 -9.42 -0.67
C ALA A 109 32.72 -10.15 0.37
N ARG A 110 32.24 -11.28 0.91
CA ARG A 110 32.99 -12.15 1.85
C ARG A 110 33.69 -13.32 1.15
N LYS A 111 33.47 -13.52 -0.15
CA LYS A 111 34.16 -14.51 -0.99
C LYS A 111 35.25 -13.82 -1.79
#